data_AF-A0A838U8V9-F1
#
_entry.id   AF-A0A838U8V9-F1
#
_cell.length_a   1.000
_cell.length_b   1.000
_cell.length_c   1.000
_cell.angle_alpha   90.00
_cell.angle_beta   90.00
_cell.angle_gamma   90.00
#
_symmetry.space_group_name_H-M   'P 1'
#
loop_
_entity.id
_entity.type
_entity.pdbx_description
1 polymer ?
#
loop_
_entity_poly.entity_id
_entity_poly.type
_entity_poly.pdbx_seq_one_letter_code
_entity_poly.pdbx_strand_id
1 'polypeptide(L)'
;MLDILVCPFDKESELELFEIKVKKFDSTSLNETNENQTQAKNIELEESLKNKQIRQTSDNDSTSLIEDSLGDNEKEEKNKSDSNINNISGTNNEGNYDEIIEEGLLFCNSCLRFYPIVEEIPIILPDDLRDKNHDLELLKKWSNSLPEKVVNKALPWHL
;
A
#
# COMPACT_ATOMS: atom_id res chain seq x y z
N MET A 1 -11.92 0.44 5.58
CA MET A 1 -11.60 -0.33 6.79
C MET A 1 -10.27 -0.99 6.49
N LEU A 2 -9.20 -0.61 7.21
CA LEU A 2 -7.93 -1.31 7.07
C LEU A 2 -8.06 -2.61 7.84
N ASP A 3 -7.87 -3.74 7.16
CA ASP A 3 -7.99 -5.05 7.79
C ASP A 3 -6.83 -5.23 8.78
N ILE A 4 -7.18 -5.37 10.05
CA ILE A 4 -6.23 -5.63 11.12
C ILE A 4 -5.53 -6.95 10.79
N LEU A 5 -4.19 -6.98 10.89
CA LEU A 5 -3.41 -8.19 10.61
C LEU A 5 -3.64 -9.21 11.74
N VAL A 6 -4.65 -10.05 11.57
CA VAL A 6 -5.00 -11.15 12.48
C VAL A 6 -4.07 -12.35 12.23
N CYS A 7 -3.66 -13.03 13.29
CA CYS A 7 -2.83 -14.22 13.21
C CYS A 7 -3.53 -15.36 12.44
N PRO A 8 -2.91 -15.96 11.40
CA PRO A 8 -3.55 -16.99 10.59
C PRO A 8 -3.76 -18.33 11.29
N PHE A 9 -3.10 -18.58 12.43
CA PHE A 9 -3.22 -19.83 13.18
C PHE A 9 -4.39 -19.82 14.17
N ASP A 10 -4.54 -18.75 14.96
CA ASP A 10 -5.62 -18.62 15.95
C ASP A 10 -6.85 -17.84 15.45
N LYS A 11 -6.69 -16.99 14.43
CA LYS A 11 -7.77 -16.27 13.71
C LYS A 11 -8.55 -15.25 14.55
N GLU A 12 -8.07 -14.93 15.74
CA GLU A 12 -8.71 -13.98 16.67
C GLU A 12 -7.73 -12.92 17.19
N SER A 13 -6.43 -13.21 17.23
CA SER A 13 -5.41 -12.34 17.84
C SER A 13 -4.78 -11.40 16.81
N GLU A 14 -4.65 -10.13 17.18
CA GLU A 14 -3.90 -9.13 16.41
C GLU A 14 -2.40 -9.44 16.41
N LEU A 15 -1.70 -9.11 15.32
CA LEU A 15 -0.24 -9.25 15.22
C LEU A 15 0.48 -7.97 15.67
N GLU A 16 1.31 -8.10 16.71
CA GLU A 16 2.22 -7.06 17.18
C GLU A 16 3.36 -6.87 16.17
N LEU A 17 3.52 -5.65 15.66
CA LEU A 17 4.52 -5.30 14.66
C LEU A 17 5.80 -4.77 15.32
N PHE A 18 6.95 -5.30 14.90
CA PHE A 18 8.27 -4.75 15.16
C PHE A 18 8.91 -4.26 13.87
N GLU A 19 9.09 -2.95 13.78
CA GLU A 19 9.78 -2.28 12.69
C GLU A 19 11.29 -2.31 12.95
N ILE A 20 12.10 -2.70 11.95
CA ILE A 20 13.55 -2.85 12.11
C ILE A 20 14.31 -1.98 11.10
N LYS A 21 13.81 -1.90 9.86
CA LYS A 21 14.18 -0.90 8.87
C LYS A 21 12.92 -0.29 8.28
N VAL A 22 12.91 1.03 8.13
CA VAL A 22 11.86 1.79 7.44
C VAL A 22 12.52 2.67 6.39
N LYS A 23 11.98 2.67 5.17
CA LYS A 23 12.35 3.55 4.06
C LYS A 23 11.22 4.53 3.79
N LYS A 24 11.51 5.65 3.12
CA LYS A 24 10.46 6.53 2.59
C LYS A 24 9.97 6.05 1.21
N PHE A 25 8.70 6.29 0.93
CA PHE A 25 8.04 5.99 -0.35
C PHE A 25 7.95 7.26 -1.20
N ASP A 26 8.99 7.49 -2.02
CA ASP A 26 9.02 8.61 -2.95
C ASP A 26 8.05 8.39 -4.13
N SER A 27 6.78 8.74 -3.93
CA SER A 27 5.69 8.63 -4.92
C SER A 27 5.97 9.36 -6.25
N THR A 28 6.94 10.27 -6.28
CA THR A 28 7.39 11.05 -7.45
C THR A 28 7.78 10.18 -8.64
N SER A 29 8.47 9.05 -8.42
CA SER A 29 9.12 8.26 -9.48
C SER A 29 8.17 7.52 -10.43
N LEU A 30 6.87 7.48 -10.14
CA LEU A 30 5.87 6.85 -11.02
C LEU A 30 5.44 7.75 -12.21
N ASN A 31 5.77 9.04 -12.20
CA ASN A 31 5.31 9.99 -13.22
C ASN A 31 6.22 10.10 -14.47
N GLU A 32 7.50 9.75 -14.36
CA GLU A 32 8.52 10.03 -15.40
C GLU A 32 8.39 9.19 -16.69
N THR A 33 7.51 8.17 -16.70
CA THR A 33 7.32 7.28 -17.86
C THR A 33 6.29 7.77 -18.88
N ASN A 34 5.42 8.74 -18.52
CA ASN A 34 4.32 9.18 -19.38
C ASN A 34 4.70 10.27 -20.39
N GLU A 35 5.71 11.11 -20.09
CA GLU A 35 6.17 12.13 -21.06
C GLU A 35 6.94 11.50 -22.23
N ASN A 36 7.82 10.54 -21.94
CA ASN A 36 8.71 9.92 -22.92
C ASN A 36 7.99 9.09 -24.00
N GLN A 37 6.77 8.60 -23.76
CA GLN A 37 5.96 7.94 -24.81
C GLN A 37 5.31 8.92 -25.80
N THR A 38 5.20 10.21 -25.45
CA THR A 38 4.53 11.21 -26.30
C THR A 38 5.46 11.69 -27.42
N GLN A 39 6.77 11.81 -27.17
CA GLN A 39 7.73 12.21 -28.21
C GLN A 39 7.94 11.14 -29.29
N ALA A 40 7.89 9.85 -28.96
CA ALA A 40 8.10 8.77 -29.93
C ALA A 40 6.99 8.68 -31.00
N LYS A 41 5.72 8.96 -30.64
CA LYS A 41 4.59 8.90 -31.59
C LYS A 41 4.46 10.13 -32.50
N ASN A 42 4.96 11.29 -32.07
CA ASN A 42 4.79 12.53 -32.83
C ASN A 42 5.73 12.62 -34.06
N ILE A 43 6.78 11.79 -34.13
CA ILE A 43 7.73 11.78 -35.26
C ILE A 43 7.12 11.11 -36.51
N GLU A 44 6.31 10.05 -36.38
CA GLU A 44 5.66 9.39 -37.53
C GLU A 44 4.49 10.21 -38.14
N LEU A 45 3.92 11.16 -37.38
CA LEU A 45 2.78 11.97 -37.85
C LEU A 45 3.20 13.15 -38.74
N GLU A 46 4.40 13.71 -38.51
CA GLU A 46 4.94 14.84 -39.29
C GLU A 46 5.24 14.44 -40.76
N GLU A 47 5.83 13.26 -41.00
CA GLU A 47 6.15 12.82 -42.36
C GLU A 47 4.90 12.45 -43.18
N SER A 48 3.84 12.00 -42.52
CA SER A 48 2.59 11.58 -43.18
C SER A 48 1.68 12.77 -43.55
N LEU A 49 1.73 13.88 -42.81
CA LEU A 49 1.05 15.13 -43.18
C LEU A 49 1.68 15.81 -44.41
N LYS A 50 3.01 15.78 -44.51
CA LYS A 50 3.78 16.47 -45.57
C LYS A 50 3.48 15.98 -46.99
N ASN A 51 2.97 14.75 -47.13
CA ASN A 51 2.65 14.13 -48.41
C ASN A 51 1.17 14.22 -48.83
N LYS A 52 0.28 14.82 -48.02
CA LYS A 52 -1.17 14.81 -48.30
C LYS A 52 -1.74 16.09 -48.92
N GLN A 53 -0.99 17.19 -48.95
CA GLN A 53 -1.50 18.49 -49.44
C GLN A 53 -1.40 18.70 -50.97
N ILE A 54 -1.64 17.63 -51.74
CA ILE A 54 -1.88 17.69 -53.20
C ILE A 54 -3.20 16.99 -53.54
N ARG A 55 -4.31 17.69 -53.23
CA ARG A 55 -5.62 17.65 -53.91
C ARG A 55 -6.58 18.63 -53.19
N GLN A 56 -6.98 19.67 -53.90
CA GLN A 56 -8.16 20.47 -53.55
C GLN A 56 -9.41 19.84 -54.20
N THR A 57 -10.59 20.44 -53.98
CA THR A 57 -11.93 20.03 -54.44
C THR A 57 -12.50 18.78 -53.75
N SER A 58 -13.76 18.76 -53.32
CA SER A 58 -14.74 19.87 -53.15
C SER A 58 -15.87 19.46 -52.20
N ASP A 59 -16.75 20.42 -51.89
CA ASP A 59 -18.12 20.24 -51.38
C ASP A 59 -18.27 19.63 -49.95
N ASN A 60 -18.74 20.34 -48.92
CA ASN A 60 -20.00 21.09 -48.68
C ASN A 60 -20.99 20.26 -47.83
N ASP A 61 -21.76 20.96 -46.99
CA ASP A 61 -22.79 20.47 -46.04
C ASP A 61 -22.36 19.57 -44.84
N SER A 62 -23.05 19.55 -43.69
CA SER A 62 -23.79 20.61 -42.94
C SER A 62 -24.28 20.06 -41.58
N THR A 63 -24.39 20.91 -40.54
CA THR A 63 -25.24 20.72 -39.31
C THR A 63 -24.92 19.52 -38.36
N SER A 64 -25.37 19.41 -37.08
CA SER A 64 -26.15 20.26 -36.13
C SER A 64 -26.25 19.65 -34.70
N LEU A 65 -26.23 20.50 -33.63
CA LEU A 65 -27.04 20.42 -32.36
C LEU A 65 -26.89 19.14 -31.45
N ILE A 66 -27.26 19.02 -30.16
CA ILE A 66 -27.69 19.81 -28.95
C ILE A 66 -27.30 18.89 -27.73
N GLU A 67 -26.76 19.28 -26.55
CA GLU A 67 -27.17 20.16 -25.42
C GLU A 67 -28.16 19.55 -24.37
N ASP A 68 -28.01 19.93 -23.08
CA ASP A 68 -28.87 19.69 -21.87
C ASP A 68 -29.05 18.29 -21.19
N SER A 69 -29.43 18.12 -19.90
CA SER A 69 -29.16 18.87 -18.61
C SER A 69 -29.77 18.21 -17.33
N LEU A 70 -29.04 18.28 -16.18
CA LEU A 70 -29.42 18.44 -14.74
C LEU A 70 -30.44 17.54 -13.93
N GLY A 71 -30.17 17.42 -12.60
CA GLY A 71 -31.13 17.15 -11.48
C GLY A 71 -31.00 15.79 -10.72
N ASP A 72 -31.26 15.63 -9.41
CA ASP A 72 -31.36 16.58 -8.27
C ASP A 72 -31.26 15.87 -6.86
N ASN A 73 -31.52 16.56 -5.73
CA ASN A 73 -31.13 16.23 -4.34
C ASN A 73 -32.25 15.70 -3.40
N GLU A 74 -31.89 15.20 -2.20
CA GLU A 74 -32.66 15.46 -0.95
C GLU A 74 -31.79 15.46 0.35
N LYS A 75 -32.37 15.15 1.53
CA LYS A 75 -32.05 15.70 2.88
C LYS A 75 -32.38 14.71 4.02
N GLU A 76 -32.07 14.87 5.32
CA GLU A 76 -31.31 15.84 6.17
C GLU A 76 -30.55 14.97 7.26
N GLU A 77 -30.40 15.16 8.60
CA GLU A 77 -30.74 16.17 9.64
C GLU A 77 -29.70 16.10 10.83
N LYS A 78 -30.10 16.16 12.13
CA LYS A 78 -29.20 16.31 13.31
C LYS A 78 -29.65 15.56 14.60
N ASN A 79 -28.74 15.45 15.59
CA ASN A 79 -29.06 15.51 17.03
C ASN A 79 -27.81 15.81 17.90
N LYS A 80 -28.00 16.27 19.16
CA LYS A 80 -26.90 16.75 20.06
C LYS A 80 -27.26 16.66 21.56
N SER A 81 -26.35 16.13 22.39
CA SER A 81 -26.27 16.39 23.85
C SER A 81 -24.93 15.93 24.45
N ASP A 82 -24.41 16.66 25.45
CA ASP A 82 -23.04 16.51 25.97
C ASP A 82 -22.98 15.91 27.39
N SER A 83 -21.97 15.08 27.70
CA SER A 83 -21.33 15.01 29.04
C SER A 83 -20.02 14.20 29.03
N ASN A 84 -19.05 14.65 29.84
CA ASN A 84 -17.69 14.08 29.93
C ASN A 84 -17.64 12.66 30.50
N ILE A 85 -16.58 11.91 30.18
CA ILE A 85 -15.56 11.50 31.18
C ILE A 85 -14.27 10.92 30.55
N ASN A 86 -13.13 11.39 31.09
CA ASN A 86 -11.77 10.84 31.08
C ASN A 86 -11.05 10.47 29.75
N ASN A 87 -10.16 11.38 29.37
CA ASN A 87 -8.81 11.16 28.84
C ASN A 87 -8.30 9.70 28.89
N ILE A 88 -8.27 9.05 27.73
CA ILE A 88 -7.24 8.07 27.38
C ILE A 88 -6.40 8.75 26.31
N SER A 89 -5.06 8.74 26.47
CA SER A 89 -4.14 9.33 25.50
C SER A 89 -4.03 8.46 24.24
N GLY A 90 -5.07 8.47 23.41
CA GLY A 90 -5.00 7.94 22.07
C GLY A 90 -3.90 8.68 21.29
N THR A 91 -2.91 7.94 20.82
CA THR A 91 -1.94 8.47 19.87
C THR A 91 -2.69 8.70 18.56
N ASN A 92 -2.93 9.98 18.23
CA ASN A 92 -3.57 10.39 16.98
C ASN A 92 -2.62 10.11 15.82
N ASN A 93 -2.57 8.85 15.40
CA ASN A 93 -1.77 8.39 14.28
C ASN A 93 -2.51 8.78 12.99
N GLU A 94 -2.40 10.06 12.61
CA GLU A 94 -2.60 10.49 11.23
C GLU A 94 -1.57 9.75 10.37
N GLY A 95 -2.00 8.62 9.79
CA GLY A 95 -1.11 7.67 9.13
C GLY A 95 -0.35 8.32 7.99
N ASN A 96 0.95 8.53 8.18
CA ASN A 96 1.84 8.91 7.11
C ASN A 96 2.11 7.68 6.25
N TYR A 97 1.51 7.63 5.05
CA TYR A 97 1.69 6.54 4.09
C TYR A 97 2.99 6.69 3.26
N ASP A 98 3.86 7.66 3.61
CA ASP A 98 5.12 7.91 2.92
C ASP A 98 6.27 7.06 3.51
N GLU A 99 5.98 6.07 4.36
CA GLU A 99 6.95 5.19 5.00
C GLU A 99 6.58 3.71 4.84
N ILE A 100 7.57 2.89 4.47
CA ILE A 100 7.43 1.44 4.22
C ILE A 100 8.48 0.68 5.03
N ILE A 101 8.06 -0.41 5.67
CA ILE A 101 8.90 -1.28 6.49
C ILE A 101 9.66 -2.24 5.57
N GLU A 102 10.95 -1.97 5.34
CA GLU A 102 11.83 -2.79 4.48
C GLU A 102 12.16 -4.14 5.13
N GLU A 103 12.46 -4.11 6.43
CA GLU A 103 12.66 -5.29 7.27
C GLU A 103 11.95 -5.10 8.62
N GLY A 104 11.34 -6.18 9.11
CA GLY A 104 10.52 -6.16 10.32
C GLY A 104 10.09 -7.55 10.75
N LEU A 105 9.19 -7.62 11.73
CA LEU A 105 8.67 -8.89 12.25
C LEU A 105 7.28 -8.68 12.85
N LEU A 106 6.30 -9.46 12.38
CA LEU A 106 4.97 -9.57 13.02
C LEU A 106 5.01 -10.69 14.06
N PHE A 107 4.31 -10.54 15.18
CA PHE A 107 4.29 -11.52 16.28
C PHE A 107 2.88 -11.72 16.85
N CYS A 108 2.47 -12.96 17.08
CA CYS A 108 1.24 -13.27 17.80
C CYS A 108 1.53 -13.60 19.26
N ASN A 109 0.98 -12.80 20.18
CA ASN A 109 1.16 -12.97 21.62
C ASN A 109 0.41 -14.19 22.17
N SER A 110 -0.62 -14.68 21.46
CA SER A 110 -1.46 -15.81 21.86
C SER A 110 -0.87 -17.16 21.48
N CYS A 111 -0.36 -17.31 20.24
CA CYS A 111 0.24 -18.56 19.76
C CYS A 111 1.77 -18.52 19.65
N LEU A 112 2.41 -17.41 20.08
CA LEU A 112 3.86 -17.17 20.11
C LEU A 112 4.59 -17.26 18.77
N ARG A 113 3.87 -17.30 17.64
CA ARG A 113 4.48 -17.33 16.30
C ARG A 113 4.92 -15.95 15.85
N PHE A 114 6.03 -15.91 15.11
CA PHE A 114 6.45 -14.73 14.37
C PHE A 114 6.35 -14.92 12.86
N TYR A 115 6.20 -13.85 12.10
CA TYR A 115 6.28 -13.82 10.63
C TYR A 115 7.25 -12.70 10.25
N PRO A 116 8.41 -13.01 9.65
CA PRO A 116 9.37 -11.98 9.29
C PRO A 116 8.85 -11.15 8.11
N ILE A 117 9.18 -9.86 8.11
CA ILE A 117 9.01 -8.97 6.95
C ILE A 117 10.40 -8.82 6.33
N VAL A 118 10.54 -9.22 5.06
CA VAL A 118 11.79 -9.19 4.31
C VAL A 118 11.48 -8.64 2.92
N GLU A 119 12.27 -7.68 2.44
CA GLU A 119 12.02 -7.00 1.17
C GLU A 119 10.58 -6.47 1.09
N GLU A 120 10.12 -5.85 2.19
CA GLU A 120 8.79 -5.22 2.33
C GLU A 120 7.60 -6.21 2.39
N ILE A 121 7.85 -7.52 2.27
CA ILE A 121 6.82 -8.57 2.21
C ILE A 121 6.81 -9.41 3.50
N PRO A 122 5.67 -9.50 4.23
CA PRO A 122 5.49 -10.43 5.34
C PRO A 122 5.45 -11.90 4.85
N ILE A 123 6.37 -12.74 5.34
CA ILE A 123 6.45 -14.17 4.99
C ILE A 123 5.49 -14.98 5.87
N ILE A 124 4.22 -15.00 5.48
CA ILE A 124 3.14 -15.68 6.21
C ILE A 124 3.00 -17.13 5.71
N LEU A 125 3.99 -17.97 6.03
CA LEU A 125 3.98 -19.40 5.70
C LEU A 125 3.65 -20.28 6.92
N PRO A 126 2.94 -21.42 6.74
CA PRO A 126 2.82 -22.47 7.75
C PRO A 126 4.19 -23.00 8.21
N ASP A 127 4.27 -23.47 9.46
CA ASP A 127 5.54 -23.90 10.09
C ASP A 127 6.30 -24.95 9.25
N ASP A 128 5.58 -25.90 8.64
CA ASP A 128 6.15 -26.97 7.81
C ASP A 128 6.71 -26.50 6.45
N LEU A 129 6.45 -25.25 6.06
CA LEU A 129 6.85 -24.65 4.77
C LEU A 129 7.90 -23.54 4.90
N ARG A 130 8.42 -23.28 6.11
CA ARG A 130 9.45 -22.26 6.37
C ARG A 130 10.86 -22.85 6.33
N ASP A 131 11.86 -22.03 5.99
CA ASP A 131 13.27 -22.43 6.11
C ASP A 131 13.81 -22.06 7.50
N LYS A 132 14.14 -23.09 8.28
CA LYS A 132 14.69 -22.95 9.63
C LYS A 132 16.02 -22.19 9.69
N ASN A 133 16.86 -22.30 8.67
CA ASN A 133 18.13 -21.60 8.65
C ASN A 133 17.92 -20.11 8.42
N HIS A 134 17.04 -19.75 7.46
CA HIS A 134 16.70 -18.36 7.18
C HIS A 134 16.10 -17.66 8.41
N ASP A 135 15.12 -18.29 9.07
CA ASP A 135 14.51 -17.76 10.30
C ASP A 135 15.55 -17.60 11.44
N LEU A 136 16.44 -18.59 11.64
CA LEU A 136 17.50 -18.49 12.66
C LEU A 136 18.59 -17.47 12.31
N GLU A 137 18.85 -17.22 11.03
CA GLU A 137 19.76 -16.16 10.57
C GLU A 137 19.15 -14.78 10.79
N LEU A 138 17.86 -14.60 10.48
CA LEU A 138 17.12 -13.36 10.74
C LEU A 138 17.05 -13.04 12.24
N LEU A 139 16.71 -14.03 13.07
CA LEU A 139 16.69 -13.87 14.53
C LEU A 139 18.09 -13.54 15.10
N LYS A 140 19.18 -14.09 14.55
CA LYS A 140 20.55 -13.71 14.94
C LYS A 140 20.88 -12.28 14.52
N LYS A 141 20.63 -11.94 13.25
CA LYS A 141 20.85 -10.62 12.63
C LYS A 141 20.18 -9.51 13.45
N TRP A 142 18.96 -9.75 13.91
CA TRP A 142 18.13 -8.76 14.60
C TRP A 142 17.95 -9.01 16.12
N SER A 143 18.75 -9.89 16.70
CA SER A 143 18.71 -10.26 18.13
C SER A 143 18.79 -9.09 19.12
N ASN A 144 19.45 -7.99 18.75
CA ASN A 144 19.56 -6.77 19.58
C ASN A 144 18.42 -5.75 19.36
N SER A 145 17.65 -5.90 18.27
CA SER A 145 16.52 -5.02 17.91
C SER A 145 15.17 -5.62 18.31
N LEU A 146 15.09 -6.96 18.35
CA LEU A 146 13.90 -7.71 18.71
C LEU A 146 13.78 -7.91 20.23
N PRO A 147 12.55 -7.92 20.80
CA PRO A 147 12.36 -8.15 22.22
C PRO A 147 12.61 -9.63 22.57
N GLU A 148 13.03 -9.88 23.82
CA GLU A 148 13.40 -11.21 24.32
C GLU A 148 12.31 -12.30 24.11
N LYS A 149 11.03 -11.91 24.13
CA LYS A 149 9.88 -12.79 23.83
C LYS A 149 9.88 -13.36 22.41
N VAL A 150 10.47 -12.64 21.46
CA VAL A 150 10.67 -13.12 20.08
C VAL A 150 11.94 -13.97 20.04
N VAL A 151 13.08 -13.40 20.43
CA VAL A 151 14.41 -13.99 20.22
C VAL A 151 14.58 -15.35 20.92
N ASN A 152 14.04 -15.52 22.13
CA ASN A 152 14.29 -16.68 22.99
C ASN A 152 13.05 -17.58 23.24
N LYS A 153 11.88 -17.22 22.70
CA LYS A 153 10.60 -17.87 23.06
C LYS A 153 9.59 -18.03 21.92
N ALA A 154 9.88 -17.54 20.71
CA ALA A 154 8.95 -17.63 19.58
C ALA A 154 8.89 -19.01 18.92
N LEU A 155 7.81 -19.22 18.16
CA LEU A 155 7.55 -20.37 17.32
C LEU A 155 7.59 -19.99 15.83
N PRO A 156 7.91 -20.93 14.92
CA PRO A 156 8.29 -22.33 15.19
C PRO A 156 9.71 -22.51 15.76
N TRP A 157 10.57 -21.49 15.68
CA TRP A 157 11.95 -21.54 16.14
C TRP A 157 12.37 -20.25 16.86
N HIS A 158 13.33 -20.39 17.78
CA HIS A 158 13.99 -19.32 18.51
C HIS A 158 15.50 -19.64 18.61
N LEU A 159 16.30 -18.72 19.17
CA LEU A 159 17.74 -18.92 19.39
C LEU A 159 18.06 -19.84 20.58
#